data_AF-A0A2H0Y2B3-F1
#
_entry.id   AF-A0A2H0Y2B3-F1
#
_cell.length_a   1.000
_cell.length_b   1.000
_cell.length_c   1.000
_cell.angle_alpha   90.00
_cell.angle_beta   90.00
_cell.angle_gamma   90.00
#
_symmetry.space_group_name_H-M   'P 1'
#
loop_
_entity.id
_entity.type
_entity.pdbx_description
1 polymer ?
#
loop_
_entity_poly.entity_id
_entity_poly.type
_entity_poly.pdbx_seq_one_letter_code
_entity_poly.pdbx_strand_id
1 'polypeptide(L)'
;GSRYVPGGQDSNRSFKRTFLSKFANFYLRHLFGIKVQDCTSGFRGYRRSVLEKIQLNTLNTPGPALLADILFRASLLNLKIGEIPIVFTDRRAGHSQFNFQKIAEGFLHPLRLKFNQRKIKNLLTS
;
A
#
# COMPACT_ATOMS: atom_id res chain seq x y z
N GLY A 1 0.07 -3.52 10.23
CA GLY A 1 -0.14 -4.97 10.36
C GLY A 1 0.11 -5.63 9.03
N SER A 2 0.78 -6.78 9.02
CA SER A 2 1.22 -7.49 7.83
C SER A 2 0.85 -8.98 7.90
N ARG A 3 0.26 -9.50 6.82
CA ARG A 3 -0.11 -10.91 6.67
C ARG A 3 1.05 -11.78 6.20
N TYR A 4 2.10 -11.18 5.65
CA TYR A 4 3.14 -11.88 4.90
C TYR A 4 4.53 -11.85 5.57
N VAL A 5 4.61 -11.36 6.81
CA VAL A 5 5.79 -11.49 7.68
C VAL A 5 5.68 -12.73 8.59
N PRO A 6 6.79 -13.23 9.16
CA PRO A 6 6.73 -14.34 10.13
C PRO A 6 5.71 -14.07 11.25
N GLY A 7 4.80 -15.04 11.48
CA GLY A 7 3.69 -14.93 12.42
C GLY A 7 2.40 -14.30 11.83
N GLY A 8 2.46 -13.70 10.65
CA GLY A 8 1.29 -13.21 9.92
C GLY A 8 0.53 -14.33 9.20
N GLN A 9 -0.79 -14.19 9.08
CA GLN A 9 -1.66 -15.18 8.43
C GLN A 9 -2.74 -14.51 7.57
N ASP A 10 -3.09 -15.16 6.47
CA ASP A 10 -4.17 -14.76 5.56
C ASP A 10 -5.17 -15.93 5.49
N SER A 11 -6.09 -15.98 6.45
CA SER A 11 -6.95 -17.14 6.74
C SER A 11 -8.31 -17.04 6.04
N ASN A 12 -8.82 -18.18 5.57
CA ASN A 12 -10.17 -18.34 4.98
C ASN A 12 -10.46 -17.50 3.72
N ARG A 13 -9.44 -17.23 2.90
CA ARG A 13 -9.62 -16.56 1.58
C ARG A 13 -9.43 -17.53 0.43
N SER A 14 -10.14 -17.29 -0.67
CA SER A 14 -9.97 -18.07 -1.89
C SER A 14 -8.55 -17.93 -2.44
N PHE A 15 -7.99 -19.01 -2.99
CA PHE A 15 -6.64 -19.05 -3.57
C PHE A 15 -6.40 -17.91 -4.58
N LYS A 16 -7.39 -17.60 -5.43
CA LYS A 16 -7.32 -16.50 -6.40
C LYS A 16 -7.09 -15.14 -5.73
N ARG A 17 -7.80 -14.85 -4.64
CA ARG A 17 -7.67 -13.57 -3.91
C ARG A 17 -6.34 -13.49 -3.16
N THR A 18 -5.86 -14.60 -2.61
CA THR A 18 -4.54 -14.68 -1.98
C THR A 18 -3.42 -14.47 -3.00
N PHE A 19 -3.51 -15.12 -4.16
CA PHE A 19 -2.54 -14.94 -5.25
C PHE A 19 -2.50 -13.49 -5.75
N LEU A 20 -3.67 -12.89 -6.04
CA LEU A 20 -3.76 -11.50 -6.48
C LEU A 20 -3.14 -10.54 -5.44
N SER A 21 -3.39 -10.78 -4.16
CA SER A 21 -2.82 -10.00 -3.06
C SER A 21 -1.29 -10.12 -3.00
N LYS A 22 -0.75 -11.35 -3.12
CA LYS A 22 0.70 -11.58 -3.17
C LYS A 22 1.34 -10.93 -4.39
N PHE A 23 0.70 -11.03 -5.56
CA PHE A 23 1.18 -10.39 -6.79
C PHE A 23 1.19 -8.87 -6.68
N ALA A 24 0.11 -8.25 -6.17
CA ALA A 24 0.07 -6.80 -5.96
C ALA A 24 1.16 -6.33 -4.99
N ASN A 25 1.42 -7.08 -3.92
CA ASN A 25 2.52 -6.79 -3.00
C ASN A 25 3.88 -6.90 -3.68
N PHE A 26 4.13 -7.99 -4.41
CA PHE A 26 5.35 -8.16 -5.19
C PHE A 26 5.56 -6.97 -6.15
N TYR A 27 4.54 -6.63 -6.92
CA TYR A 27 4.55 -5.52 -7.87
C TYR A 27 4.90 -4.18 -7.21
N LEU A 28 4.19 -3.80 -6.13
CA LEU A 28 4.42 -2.54 -5.42
C LEU A 28 5.82 -2.48 -4.80
N ARG A 29 6.31 -3.60 -4.25
CA ARG A 29 7.66 -3.70 -3.69
C ARG A 29 8.74 -3.38 -4.72
N HIS A 30 8.65 -4.00 -5.89
CA HIS A 30 9.61 -3.79 -6.97
C HIS A 30 9.50 -2.38 -7.54
N LEU A 31 8.27 -1.90 -7.77
CA LEU A 31 8.05 -0.58 -8.33
C LEU A 31 8.58 0.54 -7.41
N PHE A 32 8.26 0.48 -6.12
CA PHE A 32 8.67 1.51 -5.17
C PHE A 32 10.07 1.29 -4.59
N GLY A 33 10.65 0.09 -4.73
CA GLY A 33 11.95 -0.26 -4.17
C GLY A 33 11.90 -0.46 -2.65
N ILE A 34 10.78 -0.95 -2.12
CA ILE A 34 10.54 -1.09 -0.68
C ILE A 34 10.64 -2.55 -0.21
N LYS A 35 11.10 -2.72 1.04
CA LYS A 35 11.25 -4.02 1.69
C LYS A 35 9.97 -4.55 2.38
N VAL A 36 8.94 -3.70 2.49
CA VAL A 36 7.65 -4.03 3.13
C VAL A 36 6.98 -5.19 2.41
N GLN A 37 6.60 -6.25 3.12
CA GLN A 37 5.97 -7.45 2.56
C GLN A 37 4.48 -7.27 2.28
N ASP A 38 3.76 -6.47 3.08
CA ASP A 38 2.32 -6.24 2.94
C ASP A 38 1.96 -4.77 2.66
N CYS A 39 2.34 -4.32 1.47
CA CYS A 39 1.97 -3.05 0.84
C CYS A 39 0.47 -2.85 0.60
N THR A 40 -0.36 -3.91 0.65
CA THR A 40 -1.81 -3.83 0.40
C THR A 40 -2.66 -3.85 1.67
N SER A 41 -2.04 -4.03 2.85
CA SER A 41 -2.73 -3.94 4.13
C SER A 41 -3.21 -2.52 4.41
N GLY A 42 -4.51 -2.39 4.70
CA GLY A 42 -5.14 -1.15 5.17
C GLY A 42 -4.99 -0.90 6.66
N PHE A 43 -4.51 -1.89 7.43
CA PHE A 43 -4.32 -1.75 8.87
C PHE A 43 -2.91 -1.22 9.16
N ARG A 44 -2.77 0.11 9.30
CA ARG A 44 -1.49 0.79 9.50
C ARG A 44 -1.60 1.86 10.59
N GLY A 45 -0.55 1.96 11.40
CA GLY A 45 -0.35 3.07 12.33
C GLY A 45 0.73 4.01 11.80
N TYR A 46 0.55 5.31 11.98
CA TYR A 46 1.51 6.33 11.58
C TYR A 46 1.81 7.23 12.77
N ARG A 47 3.08 7.61 12.93
CA ARG A 47 3.44 8.72 13.83
C ARG A 47 2.96 10.03 13.20
N ARG A 48 2.52 10.98 14.03
CA ARG A 48 2.13 12.32 13.57
C ARG A 48 3.20 12.97 12.68
N SER A 49 4.45 12.94 13.13
CA SER A 49 5.58 13.51 12.38
C SER A 49 5.81 12.86 11.01
N VAL A 50 5.39 11.60 10.81
CA VAL A 50 5.43 10.96 9.48
C VAL A 50 4.35 11.55 8.58
N LEU A 51 3.13 11.72 9.09
CA LEU A 51 2.01 12.29 8.33
C LEU A 51 2.27 13.75 7.91
N GLU A 52 2.92 14.52 8.78
CA GLU A 52 3.35 15.90 8.48
C GLU A 52 4.42 15.90 7.38
N LYS A 53 5.44 15.04 7.48
CA LYS A 53 6.52 14.94 6.47
C LYS A 53 6.05 14.53 5.09
N ILE A 54 5.08 13.61 4.99
CA ILE A 54 4.53 13.20 3.68
C ILE A 54 3.54 14.22 3.11
N GLN A 55 3.29 15.33 3.82
CA GLN A 55 2.35 16.38 3.46
C GLN A 55 0.97 15.82 3.12
N LEU A 56 0.29 15.23 4.11
CA LEU A 56 -1.02 14.58 3.94
C LEU A 56 -2.03 15.44 3.16
N ASN A 57 -2.01 16.76 3.37
CA ASN A 57 -2.92 17.73 2.75
C ASN A 57 -2.73 17.88 1.22
N THR A 58 -1.60 17.42 0.66
CA THR A 58 -1.34 17.46 -0.79
C THR A 58 -1.69 16.14 -1.49
N LEU A 59 -2.34 15.21 -0.78
CA LEU A 59 -2.85 13.96 -1.36
C LEU A 59 -4.31 14.15 -1.81
N ASN A 60 -4.53 14.04 -3.12
CA ASN A 60 -5.85 14.16 -3.73
C ASN A 60 -6.44 12.80 -4.18
N THR A 61 -5.78 11.70 -3.83
CA THR A 61 -6.17 10.35 -4.26
C THR A 61 -7.19 9.76 -3.28
N PRO A 62 -8.43 9.44 -3.72
CA PRO A 62 -9.41 8.83 -2.84
C PRO A 62 -9.22 7.32 -2.67
N GLY A 63 -9.81 6.77 -1.61
CA GLY A 63 -9.99 5.33 -1.45
C GLY A 63 -8.69 4.54 -1.21
N PRO A 64 -8.67 3.24 -1.56
CA PRO A 64 -7.54 2.35 -1.25
C PRO A 64 -6.20 2.78 -1.89
N ALA A 65 -6.24 3.52 -3.00
CA ALA A 65 -5.05 4.03 -3.69
C ALA A 65 -4.25 5.02 -2.83
N LEU A 66 -4.91 5.71 -1.89
CA LEU A 66 -4.26 6.58 -0.89
C LEU A 66 -3.17 5.84 -0.08
N LEU A 67 -3.38 4.56 0.22
CA LEU A 67 -2.42 3.76 0.98
C LEU A 67 -1.13 3.49 0.22
N ALA A 68 -1.22 3.35 -1.10
CA ALA A 68 -0.05 3.21 -1.98
C ALA A 68 0.71 4.54 -2.08
N ASP A 69 -0.02 5.65 -2.17
CA ASP A 69 0.52 7.01 -2.16
C ASP A 69 1.33 7.32 -0.90
N ILE A 70 0.72 7.09 0.27
CA ILE A 70 1.37 7.32 1.57
C ILE A 70 2.64 6.46 1.68
N LEU A 71 2.57 5.19 1.27
CA LEU A 71 3.71 4.28 1.31
C LEU A 71 4.84 4.72 0.38
N PHE A 72 4.48 5.18 -0.83
CA PHE A 72 5.42 5.69 -1.81
C PHE A 72 6.14 6.95 -1.32
N ARG A 73 5.41 7.93 -0.79
CA ARG A 73 5.99 9.16 -0.23
C ARG A 73 6.90 8.86 0.97
N ALA A 74 6.47 7.96 1.87
CA ALA A 74 7.29 7.52 2.99
C ALA A 74 8.60 6.86 2.50
N SER A 75 8.53 6.07 1.43
CA SER A 75 9.71 5.48 0.79
C SER A 75 10.63 6.53 0.17
N LEU A 76 10.09 7.53 -0.54
CA LEU A 76 10.89 8.59 -1.16
C LEU A 76 11.68 9.42 -0.13
N LEU A 77 11.09 9.58 1.05
CA LEU A 77 11.69 10.27 2.19
C LEU A 77 12.57 9.37 3.06
N ASN A 78 12.81 8.11 2.66
CA ASN A 78 13.58 7.12 3.41
C ASN A 78 13.11 6.96 4.87
N LEU A 79 11.80 7.08 5.12
CA LEU A 79 11.25 6.91 6.46
C LEU A 79 11.31 5.44 6.88
N LYS A 80 11.46 5.20 8.20
CA LYS A 80 11.44 3.85 8.75
C LYS A 80 10.03 3.27 8.67
N ILE A 81 9.89 2.12 8.01
CA ILE A 81 8.64 1.38 7.91
C ILE A 81 8.85 0.00 8.54
N GLY A 82 8.04 -0.33 9.53
CA GLY A 82 8.05 -1.63 10.22
C GLY A 82 6.76 -2.41 9.96
N GLU A 83 6.84 -3.73 10.08
CA GLU A 83 5.71 -4.65 9.92
C GLU A 83 5.47 -5.43 11.21
N ILE A 84 4.21 -5.49 11.63
CA ILE A 84 3.76 -6.26 12.79
C ILE A 84 2.84 -7.37 12.27
N PRO A 85 3.08 -8.65 12.61
CA PRO A 85 2.26 -9.75 12.13
C PRO A 85 0.79 -9.59 12.56
N ILE A 86 -0.13 -9.91 11.65
CA ILE A 86 -1.57 -9.98 11.94
C ILE A 86 -2.18 -11.24 11.33
N VAL A 87 -3.26 -11.73 11.93
CA VAL A 87 -4.15 -12.73 11.33
C VAL A 87 -5.28 -12.00 10.64
N PHE A 88 -5.32 -12.07 9.31
CA PHE A 88 -6.40 -11.51 8.52
C PHE A 88 -7.43 -12.58 8.21
N THR A 89 -8.68 -12.33 8.57
CA THR A 89 -9.82 -13.19 8.24
C THR A 89 -10.79 -12.43 7.37
N ASP A 90 -11.30 -13.07 6.30
CA ASP A 90 -12.28 -12.44 5.43
C ASP A 90 -13.60 -12.17 6.18
N ARG A 91 -14.29 -11.09 5.82
CA ARG A 91 -15.62 -10.81 6.38
C ARG A 91 -16.62 -11.83 5.85
N ARG A 92 -17.49 -12.34 6.72
CA ARG A 92 -18.53 -13.34 6.39
C ARG A 92 -19.68 -12.79 5.53
N ALA A 93 -19.83 -11.46 5.42
CA ALA A 93 -20.86 -10.80 4.63
C ALA A 93 -20.30 -9.60 3.85
N GLY A 94 -20.72 -9.48 2.59
CA GLY A 94 -20.36 -8.40 1.67
C GLY A 94 -19.86 -8.92 0.32
N HIS A 95 -20.52 -8.53 -0.77
CA HIS A 95 -20.00 -8.80 -2.11
C HIS A 95 -18.71 -8.01 -2.34
N SER A 96 -17.68 -8.71 -2.77
CA SER A 96 -16.46 -8.10 -3.26
C SER A 96 -16.80 -7.20 -4.44
N GLN A 97 -16.74 -5.88 -4.26
CA GLN A 97 -16.88 -4.89 -5.35
C GLN A 97 -15.61 -4.83 -6.23
N PHE A 98 -14.98 -5.98 -6.47
CA PHE A 98 -13.81 -6.15 -7.31
C PHE A 98 -14.26 -6.06 -8.77
N ASN A 99 -14.16 -4.86 -9.34
CA ASN A 99 -14.34 -4.63 -10.77
C ASN A 99 -12.96 -4.56 -11.45
N PHE A 100 -12.87 -5.00 -12.71
CA PHE A 100 -11.66 -4.91 -13.53
C PHE A 100 -11.09 -3.49 -13.56
N GLN A 101 -11.95 -2.47 -13.60
CA GLN A 101 -11.55 -1.06 -13.50
C GLN A 101 -10.73 -0.76 -12.24
N LYS A 102 -11.14 -1.25 -11.06
CA LYS A 102 -10.41 -1.04 -9.80
C LYS A 102 -9.06 -1.76 -9.79
N ILE A 103 -8.97 -2.91 -10.44
CA ILE A 103 -7.71 -3.64 -10.61
C ILE A 103 -6.77 -2.82 -11.50
N ALA A 104 -7.25 -2.39 -12.67
CA ALA A 104 -6.48 -1.57 -13.59
C ALA A 104 -5.99 -0.26 -12.94
N GLU A 105 -6.86 0.42 -12.20
CA GLU A 105 -6.49 1.61 -11.43
C GLU A 105 -5.42 1.31 -10.36
N GLY A 106 -5.57 0.18 -9.65
CA GLY A 106 -4.59 -0.30 -8.67
C GLY A 106 -3.20 -0.59 -9.26
N PHE A 107 -3.10 -0.87 -10.57
CA PHE A 107 -1.82 -0.98 -11.29
C PHE A 107 -1.34 0.35 -11.85
N LEU A 108 -2.21 1.10 -12.53
CA LEU A 108 -1.85 2.33 -13.22
C LEU A 108 -1.47 3.46 -12.26
N HIS A 109 -2.15 3.56 -11.12
CA HIS A 109 -1.88 4.64 -10.16
C HIS A 109 -0.46 4.58 -9.58
N PRO A 110 0.01 3.45 -9.02
CA PRO A 110 1.42 3.30 -8.61
C PRO A 110 2.43 3.62 -9.72
N LEU A 111 2.17 3.23 -10.97
CA LEU A 111 3.04 3.60 -12.10
C LEU A 111 3.14 5.10 -12.26
N ARG A 112 2.00 5.81 -12.27
CA ARG A 112 1.96 7.27 -12.39
C ARG A 112 2.74 7.96 -11.27
N LEU A 113 2.67 7.43 -10.05
CA LEU A 113 3.48 7.92 -8.92
C LEU A 113 4.97 7.75 -9.20
N LYS A 114 5.37 6.57 -9.68
CA LYS A 114 6.77 6.28 -10.02
C LYS A 114 7.29 7.18 -11.15
N PHE A 115 6.49 7.43 -12.18
CA PHE A 115 6.86 8.36 -13.26
C PHE A 115 7.02 9.80 -12.74
N ASN A 116 6.15 10.25 -11.83
CA ASN A 116 6.20 11.59 -11.25
C ASN A 116 7.11 11.71 -10.02
N GLN A 117 7.94 10.70 -9.73
CA GLN A 117 8.71 10.61 -8.48
C GLN A 117 9.58 11.83 -8.20
N ARG A 118 10.18 12.44 -9.24
CA ARG A 118 11.05 13.62 -9.10
C ARG A 118 10.26 14.84 -8.64
N LYS A 119 9.10 15.10 -9.27
CA LYS A 119 8.21 16.20 -8.92
C LYS A 119 7.67 16.03 -7.49
N ILE A 120 7.26 14.82 -7.14
CA ILE A 120 6.76 14.51 -5.79
C ILE A 120 7.89 14.67 -4.76
N LYS A 121 9.10 14.17 -5.05
CA LYS A 121 10.23 14.33 -4.14
C LYS A 121 10.56 15.80 -3.90
N ASN A 122 10.61 16.62 -4.94
CA ASN A 122 10.88 18.05 -4.82
C ASN A 122 9.83 18.76 -3.94
N LEU A 123 8.54 18.44 -4.13
CA LEU A 123 7.45 18.98 -3.31
C LEU A 123 7.62 18.61 -1.82
N LEU A 124 8.11 17.41 -1.52
CA LEU A 124 8.29 16.94 -0.14
C LEU A 124 9.56 17.49 0.53
N THR A 125 10.51 18.02 -0.24
CA THR A 125 11.79 18.55 0.25
C THR A 125 11.91 20.07 0.16
N SER A 126 10.96 20.74 -0.49
CA SER A 126 10.79 22.21 -0.50
C SER A 126 10.11 22.68 0.78
#